data_AF-A0A1U9P109-F1
#
_entry.id   AF-A0A1U9P109-F1
#
_cell.length_a   1.000
_cell.length_b   1.000
_cell.length_c   1.000
_cell.angle_alpha   90.00
_cell.angle_beta   90.00
_cell.angle_gamma   90.00
#
_symmetry.space_group_name_H-M   'P 1'
#
loop_
_entity.id
_entity.type
_entity.pdbx_description
1 polymer ?
#
loop_
_entity_poly.entity_id
_entity_poly.type
_entity_poly.pdbx_seq_one_letter_code
_entity_poly.pdbx_strand_id
1 'polypeptide(L)'
;MSTTSLPTPDHAAELRSAMLAAGFTADGLLDLLGAPAYAALARSETVPALRATRGGGDGPLATLVRLFLLQQPVPYVHAATAMPVEAALADGWLRREGDEVHATVDVRPYGGPDGEDWFIVSDLGCAVGGAGGIGSREEGVVLGVGGASTTLAGITVRTPVGSALDVGTGSGIQALHATRHATRVTATDVNPRALGFTRLTLALSGAPEAELLTGSLFEPVGEATYDLIVSNPPFVISPGARLTYRDGGMGGDDLCRTLVQEAGARLNPGGYAQFLGNWQHVEGEDWRDRLRSWVPRGCDAWIVQRDVQDVTQYAELWLRDAGDHRTDPEEYAQRYEDWLDEFEARKTRSVGFGWITLRRTDAAEPSIVVEEWPHTVEQPLGEAVLAHFARQDYLREHDDAALLEARFVLVEEVVQEQVGSPGAEDPEHVVLRQNRGMRRATKVDTVGAGFAGVCDGSLSAGRILDAIAQLMQEDPVVLRDRTPEAIRMLVEQGFLEPVATPGQKPAP
;
A
#
# COMPACT_ATOMS: atom_id res chain seq x y z
N MET A 1 -21.28 -16.98 -16.06
CA MET A 1 -21.18 -18.12 -15.14
C MET A 1 -20.16 -19.09 -15.69
N SER A 2 -18.88 -18.70 -15.71
CA SER A 2 -17.78 -19.65 -15.85
C SER A 2 -17.63 -20.40 -14.53
N THR A 3 -18.25 -21.57 -14.47
CA THR A 3 -18.18 -22.52 -13.36
C THR A 3 -16.93 -23.39 -13.46
N THR A 4 -15.75 -22.79 -13.66
CA THR A 4 -14.50 -23.53 -13.42
C THR A 4 -14.28 -23.58 -11.91
N SER A 5 -14.32 -24.79 -11.35
CA SER A 5 -13.86 -25.04 -9.99
C SER A 5 -12.42 -24.55 -9.88
N LEU A 6 -12.11 -23.79 -8.83
CA LEU A 6 -10.74 -23.39 -8.55
C LEU A 6 -9.87 -24.63 -8.31
N PRO A 7 -8.56 -24.56 -8.61
CA PRO A 7 -7.63 -25.63 -8.27
C PRO A 7 -7.66 -26.00 -6.78
N THR A 8 -7.24 -27.21 -6.44
CA THR A 8 -6.89 -27.59 -5.07
C THR A 8 -5.38 -27.41 -4.83
N PRO A 9 -4.96 -27.07 -3.59
CA PRO A 9 -3.55 -26.88 -3.28
C PRO A 9 -2.81 -28.20 -2.93
N ASP A 10 -3.39 -29.37 -3.21
CA ASP A 10 -2.93 -30.65 -2.67
C ASP A 10 -1.45 -30.96 -3.02
N HIS A 11 -1.03 -30.63 -4.25
CA HIS A 11 0.34 -30.78 -4.73
C HIS A 11 1.06 -29.43 -4.94
N ALA A 12 0.61 -28.36 -4.28
CA ALA A 12 1.19 -27.02 -4.45
C ALA A 12 2.69 -26.97 -4.13
N ALA A 13 3.16 -27.75 -3.15
CA ALA A 13 4.58 -27.83 -2.81
C ALA A 13 5.44 -28.43 -3.94
N GLU A 14 4.95 -29.48 -4.61
CA GLU A 14 5.64 -30.10 -5.75
C GLU A 14 5.66 -29.15 -6.97
N LEU A 15 4.54 -28.48 -7.24
CA LEU A 15 4.46 -27.45 -8.28
C LEU A 15 5.43 -26.30 -8.00
N ARG A 16 5.46 -25.80 -6.77
CA ARG A 16 6.39 -24.75 -6.33
C ARG A 16 7.84 -25.17 -6.57
N SER A 17 8.24 -26.37 -6.15
CA SER A 17 9.60 -26.88 -6.36
C SER A 17 9.96 -26.94 -7.85
N ALA A 18 9.05 -27.37 -8.71
CA ALA A 18 9.28 -27.40 -10.15
C ALA A 18 9.39 -25.99 -10.77
N MET A 19 8.52 -25.06 -10.36
CA MET A 19 8.57 -23.67 -10.81
C MET A 19 9.91 -23.01 -10.46
N LEU A 20 10.38 -23.20 -9.22
CA LEU A 20 11.68 -22.68 -8.79
C LEU A 20 12.84 -23.35 -9.54
N ALA A 21 12.81 -24.67 -9.72
CA ALA A 21 13.84 -25.39 -10.48
C ALA A 21 13.92 -24.94 -11.95
N ALA A 22 12.79 -24.54 -12.53
CA ALA A 22 12.71 -23.96 -13.85
C ALA A 22 13.17 -22.49 -13.92
N GLY A 23 13.48 -21.85 -12.80
CA GLY A 23 13.80 -20.42 -12.74
C GLY A 23 12.58 -19.52 -12.99
N PHE A 24 11.37 -20.00 -12.69
CA PHE A 24 10.13 -19.22 -12.82
C PHE A 24 9.99 -18.25 -11.65
N THR A 25 10.87 -17.25 -11.63
CA THR A 25 11.00 -16.23 -10.58
C THR A 25 10.96 -14.84 -11.19
N ALA A 26 10.79 -13.77 -10.39
CA ALA A 26 10.81 -12.41 -10.93
C ALA A 26 12.10 -12.12 -11.72
N ASP A 27 13.24 -12.55 -11.20
CA ASP A 27 14.54 -12.39 -11.85
C ASP A 27 14.67 -13.28 -13.10
N GLY A 28 14.27 -14.55 -13.01
CA GLY A 28 14.33 -15.45 -14.17
C GLY A 28 13.44 -14.99 -15.32
N LEU A 29 12.29 -14.38 -15.01
CA LEU A 29 11.45 -13.73 -16.02
C LEU A 29 12.15 -12.53 -16.66
N LEU A 30 12.81 -11.68 -15.86
CA LEU A 30 13.56 -10.54 -16.39
C LEU A 30 14.70 -11.00 -17.31
N ASP A 31 15.42 -12.04 -16.93
CA ASP A 31 16.51 -12.63 -17.72
C ASP A 31 16.03 -13.23 -19.04
N LEU A 32 14.94 -14.03 -19.01
CA LEU A 32 14.40 -14.64 -20.22
C LEU A 32 13.78 -13.61 -21.18
N LEU A 33 13.01 -12.66 -20.65
CA LEU A 33 12.23 -11.72 -21.45
C LEU A 33 13.06 -10.51 -21.89
N GLY A 34 14.04 -10.12 -21.08
CA GLY A 34 14.73 -8.84 -21.17
C GLY A 34 13.87 -7.68 -20.67
N ALA A 35 14.53 -6.61 -20.21
CA ALA A 35 13.88 -5.45 -19.58
C ALA A 35 12.72 -4.84 -20.41
N PRO A 36 12.81 -4.68 -21.75
CA PRO A 36 11.71 -4.09 -22.52
C PRO A 36 10.44 -4.97 -22.52
N ALA A 37 10.58 -6.29 -22.66
CA ALA A 37 9.44 -7.19 -22.70
C ALA A 37 8.85 -7.43 -21.30
N TYR A 38 9.69 -7.49 -20.27
CA TYR A 38 9.26 -7.55 -18.89
C TYR A 38 8.43 -6.31 -18.49
N ALA A 39 8.93 -5.10 -18.83
CA ALA A 39 8.21 -3.86 -18.59
C ALA A 39 6.91 -3.73 -19.41
N ALA A 40 6.87 -4.28 -20.63
CA ALA A 40 5.65 -4.32 -21.44
C ALA A 40 4.59 -5.24 -20.80
N LEU A 41 5.01 -6.41 -20.32
CA LEU A 41 4.11 -7.36 -19.66
C LEU A 41 3.46 -6.78 -18.40
N ALA A 42 4.19 -5.97 -17.63
CA ALA A 42 3.64 -5.25 -16.47
C ALA A 42 2.49 -4.28 -16.82
N ARG A 43 2.37 -3.88 -18.10
CA ARG A 43 1.26 -3.06 -18.62
C ARG A 43 0.29 -3.87 -19.48
N SER A 44 0.28 -5.20 -19.31
CA SER A 44 -0.54 -6.17 -20.06
C SER A 44 -0.23 -6.26 -21.56
N GLU A 45 0.93 -5.78 -22.02
CA GLU A 45 1.37 -5.96 -23.41
C GLU A 45 2.15 -7.27 -23.57
N THR A 46 1.46 -8.31 -24.05
CA THR A 46 1.97 -9.70 -24.06
C THR A 46 2.83 -10.03 -25.29
N VAL A 47 2.69 -9.29 -26.39
CA VAL A 47 3.37 -9.58 -27.67
C VAL A 47 4.91 -9.60 -27.53
N PRO A 48 5.57 -8.63 -26.86
CA PRO A 48 7.01 -8.67 -26.66
C PRO A 48 7.47 -9.91 -25.88
N ALA A 49 6.75 -10.26 -24.82
CA ALA A 49 7.05 -11.44 -24.01
C ALA A 49 6.89 -12.73 -24.82
N LEU A 50 5.80 -12.85 -25.59
CA LEU A 50 5.59 -14.00 -26.48
C LEU A 50 6.74 -14.15 -27.50
N ARG A 51 7.21 -13.05 -28.08
CA ARG A 51 8.37 -13.06 -29.00
C ARG A 51 9.64 -13.51 -28.31
N ALA A 52 9.91 -13.02 -27.10
CA ALA A 52 11.09 -13.42 -26.32
C ALA A 52 11.08 -14.91 -26.01
N THR A 53 9.92 -15.48 -25.63
CA THR A 53 9.84 -16.93 -25.36
C THR A 53 10.13 -17.79 -26.60
N ARG A 54 9.88 -17.31 -27.82
CA ARG A 54 10.21 -18.07 -29.06
C ARG A 54 11.73 -18.18 -29.28
N GLY A 55 12.49 -17.16 -28.87
CA GLY A 55 13.95 -17.16 -28.97
C GLY A 55 14.64 -18.05 -27.94
N GLY A 56 14.02 -18.27 -26.78
CA GLY A 56 14.52 -19.13 -25.70
C GLY A 56 14.25 -20.64 -25.88
N GLY A 57 13.66 -21.05 -27.01
CA GLY A 57 13.32 -22.46 -27.28
C GLY A 57 12.15 -22.98 -26.44
N ASP A 58 12.03 -24.31 -26.33
CA ASP A 58 10.97 -25.00 -25.56
C ASP A 58 11.45 -25.44 -24.17
N GLY A 59 12.32 -24.64 -23.55
CA GLY A 59 12.81 -24.89 -22.20
C GLY A 59 11.71 -24.76 -21.12
N PRO A 60 11.94 -25.31 -19.91
CA PRO A 60 10.97 -25.26 -18.80
C PRO A 60 10.44 -23.86 -18.50
N LEU A 61 11.32 -22.85 -18.37
CA LEU A 61 10.93 -21.48 -18.07
C LEU A 61 10.03 -20.86 -19.14
N ALA A 62 10.42 -20.97 -20.41
CA ALA A 62 9.63 -20.45 -21.52
C ALA A 62 8.26 -21.13 -21.62
N THR A 63 8.19 -22.42 -21.28
CA THR A 63 6.93 -23.18 -21.21
C THR A 63 6.02 -22.62 -20.11
N LEU A 64 6.53 -22.43 -18.89
CA LEU A 64 5.77 -21.86 -17.77
C LEU A 64 5.28 -20.43 -18.06
N VAL A 65 6.13 -19.60 -18.67
CA VAL A 65 5.75 -18.24 -19.09
C VAL A 65 4.62 -18.26 -20.10
N ARG A 66 4.71 -19.10 -21.15
CA ARG A 66 3.65 -19.21 -22.15
C ARG A 66 2.34 -19.69 -21.51
N LEU A 67 2.42 -20.66 -20.62
CA LEU A 67 1.26 -21.31 -20.02
C LEU A 67 0.52 -20.40 -19.03
N PHE A 68 1.22 -19.85 -18.03
CA PHE A 68 0.59 -19.08 -16.96
C PHE A 68 0.47 -17.59 -17.30
N LEU A 69 1.57 -16.94 -17.68
CA LEU A 69 1.59 -15.46 -17.87
C LEU A 69 0.92 -15.03 -19.18
N LEU A 70 1.15 -15.79 -20.25
CA LEU A 70 0.67 -15.47 -21.59
C LEU A 70 -0.57 -16.26 -21.98
N GLN A 71 -0.98 -17.23 -21.14
CA GLN A 71 -2.19 -18.05 -21.30
C GLN A 71 -2.29 -18.72 -22.67
N GLN A 72 -1.16 -19.13 -23.21
CA GLN A 72 -1.07 -19.88 -24.44
C GLN A 72 -1.14 -21.38 -24.14
N PRO A 73 -1.88 -22.17 -24.95
CA PRO A 73 -1.72 -23.62 -24.91
C PRO A 73 -0.26 -24.00 -25.12
N VAL A 74 0.18 -25.05 -24.41
CA VAL A 74 1.49 -25.65 -24.63
C VAL A 74 1.34 -27.15 -24.85
N PRO A 75 2.21 -27.78 -25.67
CA PRO A 75 2.21 -29.23 -25.83
C PRO A 75 2.40 -29.94 -24.49
N TYR A 76 1.64 -31.00 -24.25
CA TYR A 76 1.67 -31.81 -23.03
C TYR A 76 3.10 -32.26 -22.68
N VAL A 77 3.89 -32.65 -23.69
CA VAL A 77 5.28 -33.09 -23.51
C VAL A 77 6.19 -31.99 -22.97
N HIS A 78 5.96 -30.73 -23.34
CA HIS A 78 6.73 -29.60 -22.83
C HIS A 78 6.30 -29.27 -21.40
N ALA A 79 4.99 -29.29 -21.11
CA ALA A 79 4.48 -29.12 -19.74
C ALA A 79 5.00 -30.22 -18.79
N ALA A 80 5.00 -31.49 -19.23
CA ALA A 80 5.53 -32.63 -18.48
C ALA A 80 7.03 -32.51 -18.18
N THR A 81 7.78 -31.80 -19.03
CA THR A 81 9.20 -31.52 -18.80
C THR A 81 9.40 -30.37 -17.81
N ALA A 82 8.46 -29.41 -17.78
CA ALA A 82 8.56 -28.21 -16.96
C ALA A 82 8.03 -28.38 -15.53
N MET A 83 7.06 -29.26 -15.31
CA MET A 83 6.38 -29.41 -14.01
C MET A 83 5.73 -30.80 -13.87
N PRO A 84 5.30 -31.22 -12.66
CA PRO A 84 4.51 -32.43 -12.46
C PRO A 84 3.11 -32.27 -13.06
N VAL A 85 3.00 -32.39 -14.39
CA VAL A 85 1.80 -32.07 -15.17
C VAL A 85 0.58 -32.91 -14.76
N GLU A 86 0.77 -34.17 -14.38
CA GLU A 86 -0.33 -35.05 -13.95
C GLU A 86 -0.92 -34.58 -12.62
N ALA A 87 -0.08 -34.13 -11.67
CA ALA A 87 -0.53 -33.51 -10.43
C ALA A 87 -1.25 -32.19 -10.71
N ALA A 88 -0.68 -31.36 -11.59
CA ALA A 88 -1.30 -30.09 -12.00
C ALA A 88 -2.68 -30.28 -12.67
N LEU A 89 -2.85 -31.36 -13.44
CA LEU A 89 -4.15 -31.75 -14.04
C LEU A 89 -5.13 -32.29 -12.99
N ALA A 90 -4.65 -33.13 -12.07
CA ALA A 90 -5.48 -33.73 -11.01
C ALA A 90 -6.04 -32.66 -10.07
N ASP A 91 -5.21 -31.70 -9.68
CA ASP A 91 -5.56 -30.58 -8.82
C ASP A 91 -6.30 -29.46 -9.57
N GLY A 92 -6.39 -29.54 -10.91
CA GLY A 92 -7.14 -28.59 -11.73
C GLY A 92 -6.43 -27.27 -12.03
N TRP A 93 -5.12 -27.14 -11.78
CA TRP A 93 -4.29 -26.01 -12.24
C TRP A 93 -4.20 -25.94 -13.76
N LEU A 94 -4.27 -27.11 -14.40
CA LEU A 94 -4.26 -27.27 -15.85
C LEU A 94 -5.52 -28.01 -16.31
N ARG A 95 -5.92 -27.75 -17.56
CA ARG A 95 -6.85 -28.59 -18.31
C ARG A 95 -6.17 -29.12 -19.57
N ARG A 96 -6.49 -30.35 -19.97
CA ARG A 96 -5.94 -30.97 -21.17
C ARG A 96 -6.97 -31.00 -22.30
N GLU A 97 -6.56 -30.58 -23.49
CA GLU A 97 -7.33 -30.68 -24.73
C GLU A 97 -6.47 -31.31 -25.81
N GLY A 98 -6.73 -32.58 -26.12
CA GLY A 98 -5.87 -33.37 -27.02
C GLY A 98 -4.45 -33.51 -26.46
N ASP A 99 -3.48 -33.04 -27.24
CA ASP A 99 -2.05 -33.05 -26.88
C ASP A 99 -1.56 -31.71 -26.32
N GLU A 100 -2.46 -30.77 -26.05
CA GLU A 100 -2.14 -29.49 -25.43
C GLU A 100 -2.72 -29.40 -24.01
N VAL A 101 -2.08 -28.58 -23.18
CA VAL A 101 -2.56 -28.20 -21.86
C VAL A 101 -2.71 -26.68 -21.77
N HIS A 102 -3.71 -26.25 -21.02
CA HIS A 102 -4.02 -24.85 -20.76
C HIS A 102 -4.05 -24.60 -19.26
N ALA A 103 -3.59 -23.43 -18.83
CA ALA A 103 -3.79 -22.97 -17.46
C ALA A 103 -5.27 -22.69 -17.19
N THR A 104 -5.72 -22.96 -15.97
CA THR A 104 -7.07 -22.60 -15.49
C THR A 104 -7.07 -21.34 -14.63
N VAL A 105 -5.89 -20.90 -14.20
CA VAL A 105 -5.61 -19.72 -13.37
C VAL A 105 -4.37 -19.00 -13.88
N ASP A 106 -4.24 -17.70 -13.59
CA ASP A 106 -2.98 -16.96 -13.79
C ASP A 106 -2.07 -17.20 -12.58
N VAL A 107 -0.76 -17.40 -12.82
CA VAL A 107 0.25 -17.58 -11.78
C VAL A 107 1.42 -16.66 -12.07
N ARG A 108 1.66 -15.68 -11.20
CA ARG A 108 2.70 -14.68 -11.40
C ARG A 108 3.79 -14.77 -10.33
N PRO A 109 5.06 -14.92 -10.73
CA PRO A 109 6.18 -14.74 -9.82
C PRO A 109 6.17 -13.35 -9.18
N TYR A 110 6.44 -13.28 -7.89
CA TYR A 110 6.50 -12.07 -7.08
C TYR A 110 7.68 -12.14 -6.13
N GLY A 111 8.52 -11.10 -6.11
CA GLY A 111 9.64 -11.00 -5.18
C GLY A 111 9.17 -10.59 -3.79
N GLY A 112 9.39 -11.46 -2.81
CA GLY A 112 9.19 -11.16 -1.41
C GLY A 112 10.22 -10.15 -0.87
N PRO A 113 9.95 -9.54 0.29
CA PRO A 113 10.76 -8.45 0.82
C PRO A 113 12.18 -8.84 1.23
N ASP A 114 12.42 -10.10 1.61
CA ASP A 114 13.74 -10.59 2.02
C ASP A 114 14.37 -11.48 0.94
N GLY A 115 13.92 -11.34 -0.31
CA GLY A 115 14.42 -12.08 -1.47
C GLY A 115 13.71 -13.42 -1.72
N GLU A 116 12.49 -13.61 -1.20
CA GLU A 116 11.72 -14.81 -1.48
C GLU A 116 11.17 -14.84 -2.91
N ASP A 117 11.10 -16.05 -3.46
CA ASP A 117 10.32 -16.31 -4.67
C ASP A 117 8.91 -16.78 -4.29
N TRP A 118 7.95 -15.86 -4.41
CA TRP A 118 6.53 -16.12 -4.20
C TRP A 118 5.76 -16.20 -5.51
N PHE A 119 4.54 -16.73 -5.42
CA PHE A 119 3.65 -16.93 -6.55
C PHE A 119 2.25 -16.45 -6.19
N ILE A 120 1.74 -15.50 -6.97
CA ILE A 120 0.39 -14.97 -6.78
C ILE A 120 -0.53 -15.60 -7.81
N VAL A 121 -1.65 -16.13 -7.33
CA VAL A 121 -2.66 -16.82 -8.14
C VAL A 121 -3.90 -15.94 -8.26
N SER A 122 -4.43 -15.81 -9.48
CA SER A 122 -5.62 -15.00 -9.77
C SER A 122 -6.41 -15.57 -10.96
N ASP A 123 -7.54 -14.93 -11.29
CA ASP A 123 -8.27 -15.28 -12.51
C ASP A 123 -7.42 -14.99 -13.76
N LEU A 124 -7.71 -15.74 -14.83
CA LEU A 124 -7.05 -15.57 -16.13
C LEU A 124 -7.27 -14.17 -16.69
N GLY A 125 -6.21 -13.58 -17.24
CA GLY A 125 -6.25 -12.28 -17.92
C GLY A 125 -6.41 -11.08 -16.99
N CYS A 126 -6.28 -11.29 -15.68
CA CYS A 126 -6.53 -10.27 -14.64
C CYS A 126 -5.25 -9.63 -14.10
N ALA A 127 -4.25 -9.48 -14.96
CA ALA A 127 -3.04 -8.70 -14.66
C ALA A 127 -3.42 -7.22 -14.52
N VAL A 128 -3.22 -6.64 -13.35
CA VAL A 128 -3.56 -5.24 -13.10
C VAL A 128 -2.48 -4.34 -13.70
N GLY A 129 -2.88 -3.33 -14.50
CA GLY A 129 -1.97 -2.22 -14.90
C GLY A 129 -1.88 -1.89 -16.39
N GLY A 130 -2.77 -2.38 -17.25
CA GLY A 130 -2.78 -2.03 -18.68
C GLY A 130 -3.88 -1.05 -19.09
N ALA A 131 -3.65 -0.27 -20.15
CA ALA A 131 -4.70 0.49 -20.86
C ALA A 131 -5.82 -0.40 -21.47
N GLY A 132 -5.65 -1.72 -21.33
CA GLY A 132 -6.56 -2.79 -21.75
C GLY A 132 -7.87 -2.87 -20.98
N GLY A 133 -7.90 -2.43 -19.71
CA GLY A 133 -8.95 -2.81 -18.77
C GLY A 133 -8.91 -4.31 -18.42
N ILE A 134 -9.81 -4.77 -17.56
CA ILE A 134 -9.90 -6.19 -17.20
C ILE A 134 -10.42 -6.99 -18.40
N GLY A 135 -9.72 -8.10 -18.73
CA GLY A 135 -10.10 -8.98 -19.84
C GLY A 135 -11.41 -9.76 -19.62
N SER A 136 -11.96 -9.75 -18.40
CA SER A 136 -13.20 -10.44 -18.03
C SER A 136 -14.20 -9.48 -17.40
N ARG A 137 -15.47 -9.61 -17.79
CA ARG A 137 -16.63 -8.88 -17.23
C ARG A 137 -17.48 -9.77 -16.32
N GLU A 138 -16.99 -10.95 -15.95
CA GLU A 138 -17.75 -11.85 -15.09
C GLU A 138 -17.83 -11.33 -13.64
N GLU A 139 -18.95 -11.59 -12.99
CA GLU A 139 -19.12 -11.32 -11.56
C GLU A 139 -18.15 -12.19 -10.73
N GLY A 140 -17.53 -11.60 -9.70
CA GLY A 140 -16.64 -12.31 -8.79
C GLY A 140 -15.23 -12.61 -9.33
N VAL A 141 -14.79 -11.89 -10.36
CA VAL A 141 -13.39 -11.90 -10.83
C VAL A 141 -12.44 -11.43 -9.73
N VAL A 142 -11.33 -12.13 -9.56
CA VAL A 142 -10.27 -11.84 -8.61
C VAL A 142 -9.01 -11.39 -9.34
N LEU A 143 -8.58 -10.17 -9.03
CA LEU A 143 -7.43 -9.53 -9.64
C LEU A 143 -6.11 -10.04 -9.05
N GLY A 144 -5.08 -10.08 -9.89
CA GLY A 144 -3.70 -10.28 -9.44
C GLY A 144 -3.13 -9.05 -8.73
N VAL A 145 -1.80 -9.00 -8.58
CA VAL A 145 -1.13 -7.86 -7.93
C VAL A 145 -1.11 -6.64 -8.85
N GLY A 146 -1.61 -5.52 -8.34
CA GLY A 146 -1.52 -4.21 -8.99
C GLY A 146 -0.77 -3.18 -8.16
N GLY A 147 -0.64 -1.96 -8.70
CA GLY A 147 0.05 -0.85 -8.03
C GLY A 147 -0.53 -0.48 -6.66
N ALA A 148 -1.84 -0.63 -6.46
CA ALA A 148 -2.48 -0.43 -5.16
C ALA A 148 -1.99 -1.48 -4.14
N SER A 149 -2.04 -2.77 -4.50
CA SER A 149 -1.59 -3.85 -3.63
C SER A 149 -0.10 -3.74 -3.26
N THR A 150 0.77 -3.35 -4.20
CA THR A 150 2.19 -3.11 -3.90
C THR A 150 2.41 -1.86 -3.05
N THR A 151 1.64 -0.78 -3.29
CA THR A 151 1.68 0.42 -2.45
C THR A 151 1.32 0.08 -1.00
N LEU A 152 0.21 -0.64 -0.78
CA LEU A 152 -0.21 -1.05 0.55
C LEU A 152 0.88 -1.90 1.22
N ALA A 153 1.38 -2.93 0.52
CA ALA A 153 2.44 -3.77 1.06
C ALA A 153 3.70 -2.96 1.44
N GLY A 154 4.05 -1.93 0.66
CA GLY A 154 5.19 -1.06 0.90
C GLY A 154 5.02 -0.11 2.09
N ILE A 155 3.80 0.37 2.36
CA ILE A 155 3.51 1.24 3.51
C ILE A 155 3.16 0.48 4.79
N THR A 156 2.85 -0.82 4.70
CA THR A 156 2.46 -1.63 5.86
C THR A 156 3.57 -1.70 6.91
N VAL A 157 3.22 -1.50 8.18
CA VAL A 157 4.10 -1.69 9.34
C VAL A 157 4.32 -3.19 9.56
N ARG A 158 5.58 -3.63 9.63
CA ARG A 158 5.96 -5.06 9.63
C ARG A 158 6.66 -5.50 10.90
N THR A 159 6.39 -4.84 12.02
CA THR A 159 6.85 -5.31 13.33
C THR A 159 6.29 -6.71 13.61
N PRO A 160 7.01 -7.58 14.33
CA PRO A 160 6.46 -8.86 14.74
C PRO A 160 5.17 -8.70 15.56
N VAL A 161 4.11 -9.40 15.20
CA VAL A 161 2.79 -9.33 15.82
C VAL A 161 2.18 -10.70 16.10
N GLY A 162 1.24 -10.76 17.05
CA GLY A 162 0.52 -11.99 17.37
C GLY A 162 -0.54 -12.33 16.33
N SER A 163 -1.24 -11.33 15.80
CA SER A 163 -2.41 -11.52 14.94
C SER A 163 -2.56 -10.41 13.90
N ALA A 164 -2.75 -10.82 12.64
CA ALA A 164 -3.05 -9.93 11.53
C ALA A 164 -4.38 -10.29 10.85
N LEU A 165 -5.11 -9.28 10.38
CA LEU A 165 -6.34 -9.39 9.61
C LEU A 165 -6.18 -8.73 8.24
N ASP A 166 -6.43 -9.49 7.17
CA ASP A 166 -6.56 -8.98 5.80
C ASP A 166 -8.04 -8.89 5.41
N VAL A 167 -8.57 -7.66 5.29
CA VAL A 167 -9.98 -7.40 4.96
C VAL A 167 -10.12 -7.15 3.45
N GLY A 168 -10.92 -7.98 2.77
CA GLY A 168 -11.01 -7.97 1.32
C GLY A 168 -9.76 -8.55 0.67
N THR A 169 -9.38 -9.77 1.08
CA THR A 169 -8.06 -10.36 0.80
C THR A 169 -7.78 -10.58 -0.69
N GLY A 170 -8.80 -10.74 -1.53
CA GLY A 170 -8.62 -10.88 -2.98
C GLY A 170 -7.73 -12.07 -3.35
N SER A 171 -6.58 -11.80 -3.98
CA SER A 171 -5.58 -12.82 -4.33
C SER A 171 -4.70 -13.27 -3.15
N GLY A 172 -4.84 -12.66 -1.98
CA GLY A 172 -4.11 -13.04 -0.76
C GLY A 172 -2.74 -12.38 -0.61
N ILE A 173 -2.42 -11.36 -1.40
CA ILE A 173 -1.10 -10.72 -1.36
C ILE A 173 -0.79 -10.09 0.00
N GLN A 174 -1.74 -9.41 0.65
CA GLN A 174 -1.48 -8.81 1.96
C GLN A 174 -1.39 -9.89 3.05
N ALA A 175 -2.29 -10.88 3.03
CA ALA A 175 -2.19 -12.06 3.88
C ALA A 175 -0.81 -12.76 3.76
N LEU A 176 -0.29 -12.92 2.54
CA LEU A 176 1.03 -13.50 2.27
C LEU A 176 2.17 -12.66 2.87
N HIS A 177 2.13 -11.33 2.74
CA HIS A 177 3.10 -10.47 3.43
C HIS A 177 2.96 -10.58 4.96
N ALA A 178 1.73 -10.66 5.46
CA ALA A 178 1.45 -10.79 6.90
C ALA A 178 2.02 -12.08 7.50
N THR A 179 2.05 -13.20 6.78
CA THR A 179 2.61 -14.46 7.31
C THR A 179 4.09 -14.37 7.68
N ARG A 180 4.79 -13.32 7.26
CA ARG A 180 6.22 -13.09 7.57
C ARG A 180 6.48 -12.48 8.92
N HIS A 181 5.50 -11.78 9.48
CA HIS A 181 5.65 -11.05 10.72
C HIS A 181 4.48 -11.25 11.69
N ALA A 182 3.40 -11.93 11.28
CA ALA A 182 2.30 -12.31 12.15
C ALA A 182 2.35 -13.80 12.54
N THR A 183 2.06 -14.10 13.80
CA THR A 183 1.95 -15.50 14.27
C THR A 183 0.69 -16.18 13.71
N ARG A 184 -0.41 -15.42 13.57
CA ARG A 184 -1.66 -15.88 12.97
C ARG A 184 -2.18 -14.84 11.99
N VAL A 185 -2.63 -15.31 10.83
CA VAL A 185 -3.29 -14.48 9.81
C VAL A 185 -4.73 -14.95 9.64
N THR A 186 -5.68 -14.02 9.75
CA THR A 186 -7.07 -14.20 9.32
C THR A 186 -7.27 -13.38 8.05
N ALA A 187 -7.93 -13.94 7.05
CA ALA A 187 -8.24 -13.26 5.80
C ALA A 187 -9.73 -13.37 5.49
N THR A 188 -10.35 -12.25 5.12
CA THR A 188 -11.79 -12.15 4.91
C THR A 188 -12.11 -11.63 3.53
N ASP A 189 -13.18 -12.12 2.93
CA ASP A 189 -13.70 -11.62 1.66
C ASP A 189 -15.18 -11.93 1.52
N VAL A 190 -15.93 -11.06 0.84
CA VAL A 190 -17.33 -11.32 0.49
C VAL A 190 -17.43 -12.35 -0.64
N ASN A 191 -16.39 -12.47 -1.46
CA ASN A 191 -16.30 -13.40 -2.58
C ASN A 191 -15.61 -14.71 -2.14
N PRO A 192 -16.34 -15.84 -2.07
CA PRO A 192 -15.74 -17.12 -1.71
C PRO A 192 -14.61 -17.56 -2.66
N ARG A 193 -14.62 -17.11 -3.93
CA ARG A 193 -13.53 -17.39 -4.88
C ARG A 193 -12.23 -16.69 -4.48
N ALA A 194 -12.29 -15.48 -3.94
CA ALA A 194 -11.11 -14.75 -3.46
C ALA A 194 -10.44 -15.51 -2.31
N LEU A 195 -11.22 -16.06 -1.37
CA LEU A 195 -10.67 -16.94 -0.33
C LEU A 195 -10.01 -18.19 -0.94
N GLY A 196 -10.58 -18.76 -2.00
CA GLY A 196 -9.96 -19.84 -2.77
C GLY A 196 -8.62 -19.44 -3.38
N PHE A 197 -8.53 -18.29 -4.05
CA PHE A 197 -7.28 -17.78 -4.59
C PHE A 197 -6.25 -17.45 -3.51
N THR A 198 -6.67 -16.88 -2.40
CA THR A 198 -5.82 -16.63 -1.23
C THR A 198 -5.19 -17.93 -0.73
N ARG A 199 -5.99 -19.00 -0.62
CA ARG A 199 -5.48 -20.34 -0.25
C ARG A 199 -4.43 -20.83 -1.25
N LEU A 200 -4.69 -20.70 -2.55
CA LEU A 200 -3.76 -21.12 -3.60
C LEU A 200 -2.46 -20.31 -3.60
N THR A 201 -2.55 -18.99 -3.43
CA THR A 201 -1.39 -18.09 -3.30
C THR A 201 -0.51 -18.47 -2.11
N LEU A 202 -1.10 -18.66 -0.92
CA LEU A 202 -0.36 -19.05 0.28
C LEU A 202 0.33 -20.41 0.09
N ALA A 203 -0.42 -21.41 -0.38
CA ALA A 203 0.11 -22.76 -0.58
C ALA A 203 1.22 -22.80 -1.63
N LEU A 204 1.02 -22.18 -2.81
CA LEU A 204 2.01 -22.16 -3.88
C LEU A 204 3.23 -21.32 -3.53
N SER A 205 3.08 -20.29 -2.70
CA SER A 205 4.22 -19.52 -2.16
C SER A 205 4.97 -20.23 -1.03
N GLY A 206 4.41 -21.32 -0.49
CA GLY A 206 4.98 -22.05 0.65
C GLY A 206 4.79 -21.33 1.99
N ALA A 207 3.78 -20.48 2.09
CA ALA A 207 3.42 -19.77 3.31
C ALA A 207 2.46 -20.60 4.19
N PRO A 208 2.44 -20.38 5.51
CA PRO A 208 1.43 -20.96 6.39
C PRO A 208 0.00 -20.64 5.94
N GLU A 209 -0.93 -21.56 6.17
CA GLU A 209 -2.35 -21.31 5.91
C GLU A 209 -2.89 -20.20 6.82
N ALA A 210 -3.76 -19.36 6.25
CA ALA A 210 -4.53 -18.37 6.99
C ALA A 210 -5.93 -18.92 7.33
N GLU A 211 -6.54 -18.37 8.38
CA GLU A 211 -7.95 -18.58 8.66
C GLU A 211 -8.79 -17.78 7.65
N LEU A 212 -9.58 -18.47 6.82
CA LEU A 212 -10.35 -17.84 5.73
C LEU A 212 -11.83 -17.77 6.10
N LEU A 213 -12.38 -16.56 6.18
CA LEU A 213 -13.78 -16.34 6.57
C LEU A 213 -14.53 -15.54 5.52
N THR A 214 -15.72 -16.00 5.14
CA THR A 214 -16.57 -15.30 4.17
C THR A 214 -17.51 -14.32 4.87
N GLY A 215 -17.54 -13.08 4.39
CA GLY A 215 -18.55 -12.08 4.76
C GLY A 215 -18.06 -10.64 4.60
N SER A 216 -18.89 -9.69 5.00
CA SER A 216 -18.65 -8.26 4.77
C SER A 216 -17.79 -7.65 5.87
N LEU A 217 -16.76 -6.90 5.49
CA LEU A 217 -15.92 -6.11 6.40
C LEU A 217 -15.51 -6.93 7.65
N PHE A 218 -15.92 -6.48 8.85
CA PHE A 218 -15.58 -7.11 10.11
C PHE A 218 -16.65 -8.09 10.64
N GLU A 219 -17.76 -8.30 9.91
CA GLU A 219 -18.82 -9.23 10.34
C GLU A 219 -18.29 -10.65 10.65
N PRO A 220 -17.40 -11.26 9.82
CA PRO A 220 -16.97 -12.64 10.04
C PRO A 220 -16.13 -12.84 11.30
N VAL A 221 -15.44 -11.79 11.75
CA VAL A 221 -14.52 -11.85 12.89
C VAL A 221 -15.18 -11.48 14.22
N GLY A 222 -16.44 -11.04 14.18
CA GLY A 222 -17.20 -10.68 15.38
C GLY A 222 -16.45 -9.66 16.24
N GLU A 223 -16.25 -9.98 17.52
CA GLU A 223 -15.54 -9.10 18.47
C GLU A 223 -14.01 -9.32 18.54
N ALA A 224 -13.45 -10.16 17.67
CA ALA A 224 -12.01 -10.41 17.67
C ALA A 224 -11.21 -9.13 17.37
N THR A 225 -10.05 -9.03 18.03
CA THR A 225 -9.12 -7.91 17.87
C THR A 225 -7.78 -8.40 17.32
N TYR A 226 -7.07 -7.49 16.64
CA TYR A 226 -5.85 -7.77 15.89
C TYR A 226 -4.79 -6.72 16.16
N ASP A 227 -3.52 -7.11 16.04
CA ASP A 227 -2.37 -6.20 16.17
C ASP A 227 -2.12 -5.45 14.85
N LEU A 228 -2.48 -6.06 13.73
CA LEU A 228 -2.39 -5.49 12.39
C LEU A 228 -3.69 -5.76 11.62
N ILE A 229 -4.29 -4.71 11.06
CA ILE A 229 -5.39 -4.81 10.11
C ILE A 229 -4.92 -4.15 8.80
N VAL A 230 -5.04 -4.85 7.69
CA VAL A 230 -4.74 -4.30 6.36
C VAL A 230 -5.94 -4.46 5.45
N SER A 231 -6.16 -3.48 4.59
CA SER A 231 -7.18 -3.60 3.54
C SER A 231 -6.84 -2.76 2.33
N ASN A 232 -6.98 -3.37 1.16
CA ASN A 232 -7.08 -2.68 -0.10
C ASN A 232 -8.53 -2.83 -0.61
N PRO A 233 -9.50 -2.13 0.01
CA PRO A 233 -10.90 -2.37 -0.27
C PRO A 233 -11.27 -1.91 -1.69
N PRO A 234 -12.43 -2.34 -2.22
CA PRO A 234 -13.01 -1.80 -3.44
C PRO A 234 -13.47 -0.34 -3.22
N PHE A 235 -12.51 0.59 -3.20
CA PHE A 235 -12.68 2.00 -2.82
C PHE A 235 -13.19 2.90 -3.95
N VAL A 236 -13.65 2.34 -5.07
CA VAL A 236 -14.14 3.15 -6.19
C VAL A 236 -15.51 3.70 -5.85
N ILE A 237 -15.64 5.02 -6.03
CA ILE A 237 -16.86 5.76 -5.77
C ILE A 237 -17.65 5.82 -7.08
N SER A 238 -18.47 4.81 -7.33
CA SER A 238 -19.23 4.65 -8.57
C SER A 238 -20.75 4.70 -8.33
N PRO A 239 -21.55 4.99 -9.37
CA PRO A 239 -23.00 4.81 -9.32
C PRO A 239 -23.35 3.33 -9.20
N GLY A 240 -23.95 2.94 -8.07
CA GLY A 240 -24.35 1.57 -7.81
C GLY A 240 -23.19 0.61 -7.53
N ALA A 241 -23.42 -0.69 -7.71
CA ALA A 241 -22.47 -1.75 -7.34
C ALA A 241 -22.31 -2.77 -8.48
N ARG A 242 -21.76 -2.33 -9.61
CA ARG A 242 -21.71 -3.13 -10.85
C ARG A 242 -20.57 -4.16 -10.85
N LEU A 243 -19.44 -3.81 -10.25
CA LEU A 243 -18.18 -4.56 -10.32
C LEU A 243 -17.62 -4.79 -8.91
N THR A 244 -17.86 -5.97 -8.34
CA THR A 244 -17.54 -6.31 -6.93
C THR A 244 -16.07 -6.09 -6.54
N TYR A 245 -15.12 -6.20 -7.48
CA TYR A 245 -13.68 -6.04 -7.19
C TYR A 245 -13.28 -4.58 -6.92
N ARG A 246 -14.12 -3.60 -7.28
CA ARG A 246 -13.82 -2.17 -7.12
C ARG A 246 -14.98 -1.33 -6.58
N ASP A 247 -16.22 -1.78 -6.74
CA ASP A 247 -17.42 -1.15 -6.19
C ASP A 247 -17.77 -1.80 -4.84
N GLY A 248 -17.63 -1.06 -3.75
CA GLY A 248 -17.85 -1.58 -2.40
C GLY A 248 -19.31 -1.79 -1.97
N GLY A 249 -20.27 -1.62 -2.88
CA GLY A 249 -21.70 -1.82 -2.57
C GLY A 249 -22.35 -0.72 -1.71
N MET A 250 -21.55 0.22 -1.20
CA MET A 250 -22.00 1.35 -0.41
C MET A 250 -21.92 2.63 -1.22
N GLY A 251 -22.84 3.56 -0.97
CA GLY A 251 -22.89 4.81 -1.71
C GLY A 251 -21.75 5.76 -1.32
N GLY A 252 -21.13 6.42 -2.30
CA GLY A 252 -20.09 7.40 -2.02
C GLY A 252 -18.82 6.76 -1.44
N ASP A 253 -18.27 7.37 -0.40
CA ASP A 253 -17.12 6.89 0.36
C ASP A 253 -17.50 6.27 1.72
N ASP A 254 -18.75 5.84 1.87
CA ASP A 254 -19.24 5.22 3.11
C ASP A 254 -18.52 3.90 3.42
N LEU A 255 -18.03 3.17 2.41
CA LEU A 255 -17.18 1.99 2.62
C LEU A 255 -15.90 2.35 3.38
N CYS A 256 -15.17 3.36 2.88
CA CYS A 256 -13.91 3.78 3.48
C CYS A 256 -14.14 4.34 4.88
N ARG A 257 -15.20 5.14 5.06
CA ARG A 257 -15.62 5.64 6.37
C ARG A 257 -15.92 4.50 7.35
N THR A 258 -16.73 3.52 6.95
CA THR A 258 -17.14 2.39 7.81
C THR A 258 -15.91 1.56 8.20
N LEU A 259 -15.03 1.28 7.24
CA LEU A 259 -13.78 0.56 7.49
C LEU A 259 -12.91 1.27 8.54
N VAL A 260 -12.72 2.58 8.42
CA VAL A 260 -11.95 3.39 9.38
C VAL A 260 -12.61 3.39 10.76
N GLN A 261 -13.93 3.59 10.82
CA GLN A 261 -14.68 3.68 12.07
C GLN A 261 -14.70 2.36 12.84
N GLU A 262 -14.93 1.24 12.14
CA GLU A 262 -15.00 -0.07 12.78
C GLU A 262 -13.61 -0.61 13.16
N ALA A 263 -12.57 -0.29 12.39
CA ALA A 263 -11.22 -0.80 12.65
C ALA A 263 -10.70 -0.45 14.05
N GLY A 264 -10.99 0.74 14.57
CA GLY A 264 -10.52 1.15 15.90
C GLY A 264 -10.96 0.20 17.02
N ALA A 265 -12.19 -0.32 16.94
CA ALA A 265 -12.71 -1.29 17.91
C ALA A 265 -12.15 -2.72 17.72
N ARG A 266 -11.50 -2.98 16.59
CA ARG A 266 -10.88 -4.26 16.23
C ARG A 266 -9.37 -4.27 16.41
N LEU A 267 -8.78 -3.17 16.85
CA LEU A 267 -7.35 -3.11 17.16
C LEU A 267 -7.07 -3.49 18.60
N ASN A 268 -6.02 -4.30 18.82
CA ASN A 268 -5.38 -4.41 20.12
C ASN A 268 -4.71 -3.06 20.48
N PRO A 269 -4.50 -2.75 21.77
CA PRO A 269 -3.69 -1.59 22.16
C PRO A 269 -2.32 -1.60 21.47
N GLY A 270 -1.93 -0.48 20.88
CA GLY A 270 -0.70 -0.36 20.07
C GLY A 270 -0.81 -0.91 18.65
N GLY A 271 -1.90 -1.61 18.31
CA GLY A 271 -2.11 -2.18 16.99
C GLY A 271 -2.35 -1.13 15.90
N TYR A 272 -2.03 -1.51 14.66
CA TYR A 272 -2.13 -0.66 13.48
C TYR A 272 -3.22 -1.13 12.52
N ALA A 273 -3.97 -0.20 11.94
CA ALA A 273 -4.83 -0.48 10.79
C ALA A 273 -4.41 0.37 9.59
N GLN A 274 -4.24 -0.24 8.41
CA GLN A 274 -3.70 0.42 7.23
C GLN A 274 -4.54 0.13 5.99
N PHE A 275 -4.98 1.21 5.35
CA PHE A 275 -5.93 1.16 4.25
C PHE A 275 -5.46 2.00 3.08
N LEU A 276 -5.78 1.54 1.89
CA LEU A 276 -5.93 2.43 0.74
C LEU A 276 -7.38 2.88 0.65
N GLY A 277 -7.61 4.10 0.16
CA GLY A 277 -8.95 4.63 0.06
C GLY A 277 -9.07 5.83 -0.85
N ASN A 278 -10.31 6.07 -1.26
CA ASN A 278 -10.76 7.29 -1.91
C ASN A 278 -11.79 7.98 -1.02
N TRP A 279 -11.85 9.30 -1.11
CA TRP A 279 -12.84 10.11 -0.38
C TRP A 279 -13.30 11.31 -1.19
N GLN A 280 -14.56 11.70 -0.97
CA GLN A 280 -15.18 12.82 -1.67
C GLN A 280 -14.78 14.15 -1.04
N HIS A 281 -14.41 15.12 -1.88
CA HIS A 281 -14.39 16.53 -1.51
C HIS A 281 -15.77 17.10 -1.78
N VAL A 282 -16.56 17.27 -0.72
CA VAL A 282 -17.95 17.71 -0.79
C VAL A 282 -18.01 19.24 -0.72
N GLU A 283 -18.83 19.85 -1.55
CA GLU A 283 -19.05 21.29 -1.55
C GLU A 283 -19.53 21.79 -0.19
N GLY A 284 -18.84 22.80 0.35
CA GLY A 284 -19.17 23.41 1.64
C GLY A 284 -18.58 22.70 2.85
N GLU A 285 -17.81 21.63 2.66
CA GLU A 285 -17.08 20.92 3.72
C GLU A 285 -15.56 21.05 3.50
N ASP A 286 -14.80 21.24 4.59
CA ASP A 286 -13.35 21.00 4.53
C ASP A 286 -13.10 19.49 4.57
N TRP A 287 -12.45 18.97 3.54
CA TRP A 287 -12.23 17.54 3.41
C TRP A 287 -11.36 16.97 4.54
N ARG A 288 -10.47 17.78 5.13
CA ARG A 288 -9.61 17.33 6.25
C ARG A 288 -10.45 17.13 7.49
N ASP A 289 -11.30 18.10 7.83
CA ASP A 289 -12.20 18.00 8.98
C ASP A 289 -13.19 16.84 8.82
N ARG A 290 -13.66 16.61 7.60
CA ARG A 290 -14.50 15.46 7.27
C ARG A 290 -13.78 14.13 7.53
N LEU A 291 -12.53 13.97 7.09
CA LEU A 291 -11.75 12.75 7.35
C LEU A 291 -11.37 12.60 8.83
N ARG A 292 -11.04 13.70 9.52
CA ARG A 292 -10.83 13.70 10.97
C ARG A 292 -12.04 13.12 11.71
N SER A 293 -13.26 13.43 11.26
CA SER A 293 -14.48 12.92 11.86
C SER A 293 -14.69 11.41 11.71
N TRP A 294 -13.96 10.75 10.82
CA TRP A 294 -14.03 9.29 10.65
C TRP A 294 -13.19 8.55 11.67
N VAL A 295 -12.17 9.20 12.22
CA VAL A 295 -11.21 8.56 13.12
C VAL A 295 -11.91 8.20 14.42
N PRO A 296 -11.93 6.91 14.81
CA PRO A 296 -12.56 6.48 16.05
C PRO A 296 -11.82 7.02 17.27
N ARG A 297 -12.54 7.19 18.38
CA ARG A 297 -11.94 7.63 19.65
C ARG A 297 -10.84 6.66 20.11
N GLY A 298 -9.80 7.19 20.72
CA GLY A 298 -8.66 6.40 21.21
C GLY A 298 -7.71 5.90 20.12
N CYS A 299 -7.83 6.42 18.89
CA CYS A 299 -6.90 6.12 17.80
C CYS A 299 -6.18 7.39 17.35
N ASP A 300 -4.86 7.30 17.24
CA ASP A 300 -4.10 8.22 16.42
C ASP A 300 -4.34 7.87 14.94
N ALA A 301 -4.21 8.85 14.06
CA ALA A 301 -4.36 8.65 12.63
C ALA A 301 -3.40 9.52 11.82
N TRP A 302 -2.88 8.92 10.74
CA TRP A 302 -2.15 9.62 9.70
C TRP A 302 -2.80 9.33 8.34
N ILE A 303 -3.45 10.34 7.79
CA ILE A 303 -4.22 10.29 6.55
C ILE A 303 -3.50 11.16 5.51
N VAL A 304 -3.05 10.54 4.42
CA VAL A 304 -2.25 11.20 3.40
C VAL A 304 -2.96 11.12 2.06
N GLN A 305 -3.41 12.26 1.55
CA GLN A 305 -3.88 12.40 0.18
C GLN A 305 -2.68 12.45 -0.78
N ARG A 306 -2.65 11.52 -1.73
CA ARG A 306 -1.58 11.36 -2.73
C ARG A 306 -1.91 11.96 -4.07
N ASP A 307 -3.19 11.99 -4.41
CA ASP A 307 -3.68 12.55 -5.64
C ASP A 307 -5.11 13.08 -5.44
N VAL A 308 -5.54 13.97 -6.33
CA VAL A 308 -6.90 14.49 -6.38
C VAL A 308 -7.32 14.64 -7.83
N GLN A 309 -8.50 14.12 -8.15
CA GLN A 309 -9.09 14.25 -9.49
C GLN A 309 -10.42 14.95 -9.37
N ASP A 310 -10.74 15.81 -10.34
CA ASP A 310 -12.10 16.29 -10.48
C ASP A 310 -13.03 15.14 -10.89
N VAL A 311 -14.34 15.34 -10.75
CA VAL A 311 -15.35 14.31 -11.02
C VAL A 311 -15.34 13.81 -12.48
N THR A 312 -14.94 14.65 -13.44
CA THR A 312 -14.88 14.26 -14.86
C THR A 312 -13.69 13.33 -15.12
N GLN A 313 -12.51 13.70 -14.63
CA GLN A 313 -11.31 12.87 -14.69
C GLN A 313 -11.50 11.52 -13.98
N TYR A 314 -12.15 11.54 -12.81
CA TYR A 314 -12.44 10.34 -12.03
C TYR A 314 -13.37 9.39 -12.78
N ALA A 315 -14.50 9.90 -13.32
CA ALA A 315 -15.43 9.10 -14.10
C ALA A 315 -14.75 8.49 -15.34
N GLU A 316 -13.97 9.28 -16.07
CA GLU A 316 -13.22 8.83 -17.25
C GLU A 316 -12.25 7.71 -16.94
N LEU A 317 -11.50 7.81 -15.84
CA LEU A 317 -10.56 6.79 -15.40
C LEU A 317 -11.25 5.43 -15.25
N TRP A 318 -12.37 5.40 -14.51
CA TRP A 318 -13.05 4.14 -14.17
C TRP A 318 -13.92 3.58 -15.29
N LEU A 319 -14.50 4.43 -16.14
CA LEU A 319 -15.15 4.01 -17.39
C LEU A 319 -14.13 3.43 -18.37
N ARG A 320 -12.92 4.00 -18.43
CA ARG A 320 -11.83 3.45 -19.25
C ARG A 320 -11.36 2.09 -18.74
N ASP A 321 -11.16 1.97 -17.42
CA ASP A 321 -10.77 0.72 -16.75
C ASP A 321 -11.76 -0.43 -17.01
N ALA A 322 -13.06 -0.14 -16.98
CA ALA A 322 -14.09 -1.14 -17.31
C ALA A 322 -14.21 -1.47 -18.81
N GLY A 323 -13.45 -0.78 -19.66
CA GLY A 323 -13.55 -0.90 -21.11
C GLY A 323 -14.85 -0.31 -21.68
N ASP A 324 -15.57 0.52 -20.92
CA ASP A 324 -16.83 1.14 -21.35
C ASP A 324 -16.58 2.12 -22.52
N HIS A 325 -15.41 2.73 -22.59
CA HIS A 325 -14.98 3.55 -23.74
C HIS A 325 -14.91 2.80 -25.08
N ARG A 326 -15.03 1.47 -25.09
CA ARG A 326 -15.02 0.62 -26.29
C ARG A 326 -16.41 0.15 -26.71
N THR A 327 -17.44 0.45 -25.92
CA THR A 327 -18.82 0.10 -26.24
C THR A 327 -19.43 1.12 -27.19
N ASP A 328 -20.75 1.03 -27.42
CA ASP A 328 -21.46 2.02 -28.21
C ASP A 328 -21.29 3.44 -27.62
N PRO A 329 -21.05 4.48 -28.44
CA PRO A 329 -20.86 5.84 -27.96
C PRO A 329 -22.03 6.41 -27.16
N GLU A 330 -23.28 6.04 -27.47
CA GLU A 330 -24.46 6.51 -26.72
C GLU A 330 -24.53 5.82 -25.36
N GLU A 331 -24.21 4.52 -25.30
CA GLU A 331 -24.12 3.77 -24.05
C GLU A 331 -23.03 4.33 -23.12
N TYR A 332 -21.87 4.69 -23.68
CA TYR A 332 -20.80 5.34 -22.94
C TYR A 332 -21.23 6.71 -22.40
N ALA A 333 -21.86 7.54 -23.25
CA ALA A 333 -22.33 8.86 -22.85
C ALA A 333 -23.36 8.79 -21.72
N GLN A 334 -24.33 7.89 -21.81
CA GLN A 334 -25.33 7.69 -20.75
C GLN A 334 -24.66 7.28 -19.43
N ARG A 335 -23.70 6.35 -19.48
CA ARG A 335 -22.97 5.94 -18.26
C ARG A 335 -22.17 7.09 -17.67
N TYR A 336 -21.56 7.93 -18.50
CA TYR A 336 -20.86 9.10 -18.01
C TYR A 336 -21.83 10.04 -17.28
N GLU A 337 -23.00 10.34 -17.87
CA GLU A 337 -24.03 11.16 -17.23
C GLU A 337 -24.47 10.56 -15.89
N ASP A 338 -24.69 9.24 -15.80
CA ASP A 338 -25.05 8.57 -14.53
C ASP A 338 -23.99 8.80 -13.43
N TRP A 339 -22.69 8.86 -13.79
CA TRP A 339 -21.61 9.20 -12.86
C TRP A 339 -21.67 10.66 -12.40
N LEU A 340 -21.89 11.59 -13.32
CA LEU A 340 -21.98 13.01 -13.01
C LEU A 340 -23.21 13.33 -12.17
N ASP A 341 -24.36 12.72 -12.46
CA ASP A 341 -25.61 12.88 -11.71
C ASP A 341 -25.43 12.41 -10.25
N GLU A 342 -24.76 11.28 -10.01
CA GLU A 342 -24.48 10.79 -8.65
C GLU A 342 -23.54 11.76 -7.89
N PHE A 343 -22.50 12.27 -8.55
CA PHE A 343 -21.61 13.25 -7.93
C PHE A 343 -22.30 14.58 -7.67
N GLU A 344 -23.15 15.06 -8.57
CA GLU A 344 -23.94 16.28 -8.39
C GLU A 344 -24.92 16.12 -7.22
N ALA A 345 -25.63 14.99 -7.15
CA ALA A 345 -26.55 14.67 -6.05
C ALA A 345 -25.86 14.70 -4.68
N ARG A 346 -24.58 14.32 -4.64
CA ARG A 346 -23.73 14.34 -3.43
C ARG A 346 -22.93 15.63 -3.25
N LYS A 347 -23.02 16.57 -4.19
CA LYS A 347 -22.23 17.79 -4.26
C LYS A 347 -20.71 17.55 -4.23
N THR A 348 -20.27 16.44 -4.82
CA THR A 348 -18.86 16.08 -4.90
C THR A 348 -18.19 16.93 -5.97
N ARG A 349 -17.10 17.62 -5.61
CA ARG A 349 -16.31 18.45 -6.54
C ARG A 349 -15.10 17.70 -7.09
N SER A 350 -14.49 16.88 -6.25
CA SER A 350 -13.31 16.09 -6.57
C SER A 350 -13.25 14.86 -5.66
N VAL A 351 -12.43 13.89 -6.04
CA VAL A 351 -12.15 12.69 -5.28
C VAL A 351 -10.66 12.66 -4.95
N GLY A 352 -10.35 12.59 -3.66
CA GLY A 352 -9.00 12.37 -3.16
C GLY A 352 -8.66 10.88 -3.11
N PHE A 353 -7.40 10.55 -3.36
CA PHE A 353 -6.85 9.19 -3.30
C PHE A 353 -5.71 9.17 -2.31
N GLY A 354 -5.57 8.10 -1.54
CA GLY A 354 -4.43 7.98 -0.66
C GLY A 354 -4.46 6.79 0.25
N TRP A 355 -3.81 6.95 1.39
CA TRP A 355 -3.76 5.94 2.43
C TRP A 355 -4.11 6.51 3.79
N ILE A 356 -4.59 5.62 4.65
CA ILE A 356 -4.99 5.90 6.02
C ILE A 356 -4.26 4.91 6.90
N THR A 357 -3.51 5.40 7.88
CA THR A 357 -2.98 4.58 8.97
C THR A 357 -3.64 5.00 10.27
N LEU A 358 -4.22 4.05 10.99
CA LEU A 358 -4.69 4.20 12.36
C LEU A 358 -3.74 3.46 13.30
N ARG A 359 -3.61 3.97 14.51
CA ARG A 359 -3.00 3.23 15.62
C ARG A 359 -3.81 3.42 16.89
N ARG A 360 -4.18 2.31 17.54
CA ARG A 360 -4.91 2.38 18.80
C ARG A 360 -3.98 2.78 19.93
N THR A 361 -4.23 3.92 20.56
CA THR A 361 -3.41 4.43 21.68
C THR A 361 -4.21 4.58 22.97
N ASP A 362 -5.53 4.59 22.90
CA ASP A 362 -6.45 4.94 24.00
C ASP A 362 -6.09 6.31 24.65
N ALA A 363 -5.36 7.17 23.93
CA ALA A 363 -4.97 8.50 24.38
C ALA A 363 -6.20 9.41 24.51
N ALA A 364 -6.20 10.27 25.55
CA ALA A 364 -7.27 11.24 25.77
C ALA A 364 -7.35 12.27 24.62
N GLU A 365 -6.20 12.65 24.08
CA GLU A 365 -6.05 13.55 22.93
C GLU A 365 -5.30 12.80 21.82
N PRO A 366 -6.04 12.21 20.85
CA PRO A 366 -5.43 11.50 19.73
C PRO A 366 -4.73 12.48 18.77
N SER A 367 -3.59 12.07 18.22
CA SER A 367 -2.93 12.79 17.12
C SER A 367 -3.58 12.40 15.80
N ILE A 368 -4.23 13.36 15.13
CA ILE A 368 -4.91 13.14 13.85
C ILE A 368 -4.33 14.09 12.80
N VAL A 369 -3.40 13.57 12.01
CA VAL A 369 -2.74 14.27 10.92
C VAL A 369 -3.46 13.94 9.62
N VAL A 370 -4.01 14.97 8.97
CA VAL A 370 -4.64 14.86 7.64
C VAL A 370 -3.95 15.85 6.70
N GLU A 371 -3.23 15.32 5.73
CA GLU A 371 -2.39 16.14 4.84
C GLU A 371 -2.51 15.73 3.37
N GLU A 372 -2.08 16.63 2.50
CA GLU A 372 -1.91 16.37 1.08
C GLU A 372 -0.41 16.31 0.78
N TRP A 373 0.02 15.24 0.12
CA TRP A 373 1.40 14.99 -0.23
C TRP A 373 1.52 14.32 -1.61
N PRO A 374 1.44 15.10 -2.71
CA PRO A 374 1.50 14.56 -4.08
C PRO A 374 2.94 14.24 -4.53
N HIS A 375 3.94 14.48 -3.67
CA HIS A 375 5.35 14.35 -4.00
C HIS A 375 5.86 12.91 -3.86
N THR A 376 6.93 12.58 -4.57
CA THR A 376 7.59 11.27 -4.48
C THR A 376 8.00 10.94 -3.04
N VAL A 377 7.77 9.69 -2.63
CA VAL A 377 8.23 9.14 -1.36
C VAL A 377 9.15 7.96 -1.59
N GLU A 378 9.96 7.62 -0.58
CA GLU A 378 10.72 6.38 -0.56
C GLU A 378 9.80 5.16 -0.44
N GLN A 379 10.19 4.05 -1.06
CA GLN A 379 9.51 2.77 -0.95
C GLN A 379 10.55 1.68 -0.63
N PRO A 380 10.29 0.79 0.33
CA PRO A 380 9.11 0.73 1.20
C PRO A 380 9.07 1.88 2.24
N LEU A 381 7.87 2.19 2.76
CA LEU A 381 7.61 3.29 3.71
C LEU A 381 7.20 2.82 5.12
N GLY A 382 7.00 1.52 5.34
CA GLY A 382 6.52 0.98 6.62
C GLY A 382 7.31 1.43 7.86
N GLU A 383 8.64 1.54 7.76
CA GLU A 383 9.48 2.05 8.85
C GLU A 383 9.25 3.54 9.13
N ALA A 384 9.05 4.35 8.10
CA ALA A 384 8.75 5.77 8.25
C ALA A 384 7.36 5.99 8.87
N VAL A 385 6.39 5.10 8.58
CA VAL A 385 5.08 5.09 9.24
C VAL A 385 5.24 4.78 10.72
N LEU A 386 5.96 3.70 11.08
CA LEU A 386 6.23 3.36 12.47
C LEU A 386 6.91 4.52 13.22
N ALA A 387 7.95 5.12 12.62
CA ALA A 387 8.68 6.25 13.17
C ALA A 387 7.80 7.50 13.36
N HIS A 388 6.83 7.75 12.47
CA HIS A 388 5.88 8.85 12.66
C HIS A 388 5.10 8.72 13.96
N PHE A 389 4.50 7.55 14.19
CA PHE A 389 3.70 7.31 15.39
C PHE A 389 4.54 7.31 16.68
N ALA A 390 5.78 6.81 16.63
CA ALA A 390 6.73 6.92 17.75
C ALA A 390 7.04 8.39 18.10
N ARG A 391 7.15 9.27 17.10
CA ARG A 391 7.38 10.71 17.30
C ARG A 391 6.15 11.39 17.89
N GLN A 392 4.93 10.96 17.53
CA GLN A 392 3.71 11.45 18.17
C GLN A 392 3.66 11.09 19.66
N ASP A 393 4.06 9.88 20.04
CA ASP A 393 4.14 9.48 21.45
C ASP A 393 5.14 10.33 22.22
N TYR A 394 6.34 10.49 21.66
CA TYR A 394 7.37 11.32 22.26
C TYR A 394 6.87 12.75 22.49
N LEU A 395 6.26 13.38 21.48
CA LEU A 395 5.77 14.75 21.59
C LEU A 395 4.58 14.90 22.55
N ARG A 396 3.76 13.85 22.71
CA ARG A 396 2.66 13.84 23.68
C ARG A 396 3.17 13.81 25.12
N GLU A 397 4.28 13.13 25.36
CA GLU A 397 4.87 12.99 26.70
C GLU A 397 5.82 14.14 27.09
N HIS A 398 6.18 15.01 26.14
CA HIS A 398 7.15 16.09 26.34
C HIS A 398 6.52 17.48 26.12
N ASP A 399 6.36 18.22 27.21
CA ASP A 399 6.06 19.65 27.17
C ASP A 399 7.29 20.46 26.73
N ASP A 400 7.12 21.78 26.60
CA ASP A 400 8.17 22.64 26.06
C ASP A 400 9.42 22.67 26.95
N ALA A 401 9.26 22.57 28.28
CA ALA A 401 10.38 22.48 29.20
C ALA A 401 11.15 21.16 29.00
N ALA A 402 10.44 20.04 28.89
CA ALA A 402 11.03 18.74 28.62
C ALA A 402 11.74 18.69 27.25
N LEU A 403 11.17 19.32 26.22
CA LEU A 403 11.83 19.45 24.90
C LEU A 403 13.14 20.24 24.99
N LEU A 404 13.20 21.29 25.80
CA LEU A 404 14.43 22.08 26.01
C LEU A 404 15.50 21.30 26.79
N GLU A 405 15.11 20.37 27.66
CA GLU A 405 16.04 19.49 28.39
C GLU A 405 16.51 18.29 27.55
N ALA A 406 15.71 17.89 26.55
CA ALA A 406 16.00 16.78 25.66
C ALA A 406 17.20 17.03 24.73
N ARG A 407 17.70 15.94 24.16
CA ARG A 407 18.80 15.90 23.20
C ARG A 407 18.26 15.37 21.88
N PHE A 408 18.70 15.96 20.78
CA PHE A 408 18.25 15.58 19.44
C PHE A 408 19.44 15.31 18.53
N VAL A 409 19.22 14.42 17.57
CA VAL A 409 20.12 14.15 16.46
C VAL A 409 19.41 14.53 15.17
N LEU A 410 20.12 15.22 14.28
CA LEU A 410 19.68 15.44 12.90
C LEU A 410 19.62 14.12 12.16
N VAL A 411 18.47 13.79 11.57
CA VAL A 411 18.31 12.56 10.81
C VAL A 411 19.29 12.54 9.62
N GLU A 412 19.85 11.36 9.34
CA GLU A 412 20.76 11.17 8.23
C GLU A 412 20.12 11.58 6.88
N GLU A 413 20.95 12.04 5.95
CA GLU A 413 20.52 12.46 4.60
C GLU A 413 19.51 13.63 4.57
N VAL A 414 19.45 14.42 5.64
CA VAL A 414 18.89 15.78 5.58
C VAL A 414 19.90 16.72 4.94
N VAL A 415 19.49 17.43 3.88
CA VAL A 415 20.28 18.46 3.21
C VAL A 415 19.69 19.84 3.47
N GLN A 416 20.56 20.84 3.55
CA GLN A 416 20.16 22.24 3.65
C GLN A 416 20.31 22.92 2.28
N GLU A 417 19.22 23.48 1.78
CA GLU A 417 19.18 24.32 0.59
C GLU A 417 19.05 25.78 1.03
N GLN A 418 19.90 26.66 0.50
CA GLN A 418 19.81 28.10 0.71
C GLN A 418 19.45 28.78 -0.60
N VAL A 419 18.40 29.60 -0.58
CA VAL A 419 17.97 30.40 -1.72
C VAL A 419 18.13 31.87 -1.36
N GLY A 420 18.86 32.61 -2.18
CA GLY A 420 19.09 34.04 -2.01
C GLY A 420 19.80 34.65 -3.21
N SER A 421 19.75 35.97 -3.30
CA SER A 421 20.46 36.72 -4.33
C SER A 421 21.99 36.51 -4.22
N PRO A 422 22.73 36.28 -5.32
CA PRO A 422 24.18 36.11 -5.26
C PRO A 422 24.87 37.31 -4.60
N GLY A 423 25.62 37.06 -3.52
CA GLY A 423 26.34 38.08 -2.77
C GLY A 423 25.56 38.76 -1.64
N ALA A 424 24.33 38.32 -1.35
CA ALA A 424 23.61 38.73 -0.14
C ALA A 424 24.28 38.14 1.12
N GLU A 425 24.26 38.91 2.22
CA GLU A 425 24.84 38.50 3.51
C GLU A 425 24.02 37.38 4.17
N ASP A 426 22.69 37.42 4.01
CA ASP A 426 21.75 36.42 4.52
C ASP A 426 20.92 35.79 3.38
N PRO A 427 20.62 34.47 3.45
CA PRO A 427 19.72 33.82 2.51
C PRO A 427 18.26 34.29 2.71
N GLU A 428 17.50 34.42 1.62
CA GLU A 428 16.07 34.75 1.68
C GLU A 428 15.26 33.58 2.27
N HIS A 429 15.64 32.35 1.92
CA HIS A 429 15.03 31.12 2.41
C HIS A 429 16.09 30.06 2.75
N VAL A 430 15.91 29.41 3.90
CA VAL A 430 16.62 28.16 4.24
C VAL A 430 15.61 27.03 4.27
N VAL A 431 15.92 25.94 3.58
CA VAL A 431 15.04 24.77 3.47
C VAL A 431 15.83 23.55 3.93
N LEU A 432 15.25 22.78 4.86
CA LEU A 432 15.72 21.44 5.19
C LEU A 432 14.95 20.44 4.33
N ARG A 433 15.66 19.54 3.64
CA ARG A 433 15.08 18.50 2.79
C ARG A 433 15.56 17.13 3.23
N GLN A 434 14.63 16.22 3.47
CA GLN A 434 14.89 14.80 3.64
C GLN A 434 14.96 14.11 2.28
N ASN A 435 15.92 13.21 2.09
CA ASN A 435 15.98 12.34 0.91
C ASN A 435 15.35 10.95 1.13
N ARG A 436 15.05 10.62 2.39
CA ARG A 436 14.43 9.37 2.84
C ARG A 436 12.98 9.54 3.30
N GLY A 437 12.27 8.42 3.46
CA GLY A 437 10.89 8.34 3.94
C GLY A 437 9.92 9.19 3.11
N MET A 438 9.25 10.14 3.76
CA MET A 438 8.31 11.06 3.10
C MET A 438 8.98 12.10 2.19
N ARG A 439 10.31 12.21 2.22
CA ARG A 439 11.10 13.19 1.45
C ARG A 439 10.63 14.63 1.67
N ARG A 440 10.35 14.98 2.93
CA ARG A 440 9.80 16.30 3.27
C ARG A 440 10.80 17.40 2.99
N ALA A 441 10.27 18.56 2.65
CA ALA A 441 11.01 19.81 2.65
C ALA A 441 10.25 20.80 3.53
N THR A 442 10.96 21.42 4.47
CA THR A 442 10.38 22.46 5.34
C THR A 442 11.25 23.69 5.33
N LYS A 443 10.60 24.86 5.30
CA LYS A 443 11.31 26.13 5.43
C LYS A 443 11.61 26.37 6.90
N VAL A 444 12.86 26.71 7.18
CA VAL A 444 13.32 27.10 8.52
C VAL A 444 13.91 28.51 8.46
N ASP A 445 13.91 29.17 9.60
CA ASP A 445 14.68 30.39 9.80
C ASP A 445 16.15 30.05 10.13
N THR A 446 16.98 31.08 10.27
CA THR A 446 18.41 30.91 10.58
C THR A 446 18.64 30.19 11.92
N VAL A 447 17.76 30.42 12.91
CA VAL A 447 17.81 29.74 14.21
C VAL A 447 17.52 28.25 14.05
N GLY A 448 16.43 27.89 13.36
CA GLY A 448 16.04 26.50 13.14
C GLY A 448 17.08 25.72 12.31
N ALA A 449 17.65 26.35 11.30
CA ALA A 449 18.76 25.79 10.52
C ALA A 449 20.01 25.56 11.37
N GLY A 450 20.42 26.57 12.15
CA GLY A 450 21.55 26.47 13.07
C GLY A 450 21.33 25.43 14.17
N PHE A 451 20.13 25.36 14.71
CA PHE A 451 19.72 24.38 15.71
C PHE A 451 19.82 22.96 15.16
N ALA A 452 19.18 22.70 14.01
CA ALA A 452 19.25 21.41 13.33
C ALA A 452 20.69 21.01 12.99
N GLY A 453 21.51 21.94 12.52
CA GLY A 453 22.91 21.70 12.18
C GLY A 453 23.83 21.33 13.36
N VAL A 454 23.43 21.66 14.61
CA VAL A 454 24.18 21.36 15.84
C VAL A 454 23.61 20.15 16.60
N CYS A 455 22.45 19.62 16.18
CA CYS A 455 21.85 18.44 16.79
C CYS A 455 22.64 17.17 16.46
N ASP A 456 23.62 16.84 17.30
CA ASP A 456 24.42 15.62 17.25
C ASP A 456 24.23 14.72 18.49
N GLY A 457 23.26 15.06 19.34
CA GLY A 457 22.96 14.38 20.61
C GLY A 457 23.86 14.74 21.79
N SER A 458 24.91 15.55 21.60
CA SER A 458 25.90 15.87 22.63
C SER A 458 25.43 16.94 23.64
N LEU A 459 24.53 17.82 23.23
CA LEU A 459 23.99 18.93 24.03
C LEU A 459 22.46 18.85 24.11
N SER A 460 21.89 19.37 25.20
CA SER A 460 20.44 19.56 25.28
C SER A 460 20.01 20.72 24.38
N ALA A 461 18.78 20.70 23.91
CA ALA A 461 18.21 21.73 23.05
C ALA A 461 18.37 23.13 23.66
N GLY A 462 18.09 23.29 24.95
CA GLY A 462 18.24 24.55 25.66
C GLY A 462 19.69 25.08 25.71
N ARG A 463 20.71 24.20 25.70
CA ARG A 463 22.12 24.61 25.63
C ARG A 463 22.53 25.00 24.21
N ILE A 464 22.00 24.31 23.21
CA ILE A 464 22.19 24.69 21.80
C ILE A 464 21.59 26.08 21.57
N LEU A 465 20.39 26.33 22.07
CA LEU A 465 19.73 27.64 21.95
C LEU A 465 20.49 28.76 22.67
N ASP A 466 21.05 28.51 23.85
CA ASP A 466 21.90 29.52 24.52
C ASP A 466 23.11 29.92 23.67
N ALA A 467 23.76 28.93 23.05
CA ALA A 467 24.91 29.17 22.20
C ALA A 467 24.52 29.95 20.93
N ILE A 468 23.39 29.60 20.30
CA ILE A 468 22.85 30.33 19.13
C ILE A 468 22.50 31.77 19.52
N ALA A 469 21.82 31.98 20.65
CA ALA A 469 21.47 33.32 21.14
C ALA A 469 22.72 34.18 21.36
N GLN A 470 23.79 33.61 21.93
CA GLN A 470 25.07 34.32 22.10
C GLN A 470 25.70 34.70 20.76
N LEU A 471 25.66 33.82 19.75
CA LEU A 471 26.21 34.09 18.42
C LEU A 471 25.41 35.16 17.68
N MET A 472 24.09 35.15 17.82
CA MET A 472 23.17 36.09 17.15
C MET A 472 22.99 37.41 17.93
N GLN A 473 23.55 37.52 19.14
CA GLN A 473 23.35 38.66 20.06
C GLN A 473 21.87 38.89 20.41
N GLU A 474 21.11 37.80 20.54
CA GLU A 474 19.72 37.79 20.99
C GLU A 474 19.59 37.39 22.47
N ASP A 475 18.44 37.69 23.08
CA ASP A 475 18.13 37.27 24.46
C ASP A 475 17.87 35.75 24.52
N PRO A 476 18.67 34.96 25.25
CA PRO A 476 18.47 33.52 25.38
C PRO A 476 17.10 33.12 25.95
N VAL A 477 16.50 33.95 26.79
CA VAL A 477 15.18 33.70 27.38
C VAL A 477 14.11 33.77 26.30
N VAL A 478 14.16 34.79 25.45
CA VAL A 478 13.22 34.97 24.34
C VAL A 478 13.35 33.83 23.32
N LEU A 479 14.58 33.39 23.03
CA LEU A 479 14.79 32.29 22.11
C LEU A 479 14.24 30.96 22.65
N ARG A 480 14.48 30.66 23.93
CA ARG A 480 13.94 29.45 24.57
C ARG A 480 12.42 29.42 24.66
N ASP A 481 11.77 30.58 24.77
CA ASP A 481 10.32 30.68 24.85
C ASP A 481 9.64 30.36 23.50
N ARG A 482 10.24 30.80 22.37
CA ARG A 482 9.62 30.66 21.05
C ARG A 482 10.04 29.41 20.25
N THR A 483 11.22 28.83 20.51
CA THR A 483 11.75 27.73 19.70
C THR A 483 11.14 26.33 19.95
N PRO A 484 10.51 26.00 21.10
CA PRO A 484 9.87 24.70 21.30
C PRO A 484 8.86 24.32 20.21
N GLU A 485 8.10 25.27 19.67
CA GLU A 485 7.18 25.04 18.55
C GLU A 485 7.92 24.55 17.30
N ALA A 486 9.06 25.16 16.96
CA ALA A 486 9.88 24.74 15.83
C ALA A 486 10.54 23.36 16.08
N ILE A 487 10.99 23.07 17.31
CA ILE A 487 11.51 21.75 17.68
C ILE A 487 10.43 20.69 17.50
N ARG A 488 9.21 20.97 18.01
CA ARG A 488 8.05 20.08 17.88
C ARG A 488 7.74 19.78 16.41
N MET A 489 7.71 20.80 15.55
CA MET A 489 7.54 20.62 14.11
C MET A 489 8.66 19.78 13.48
N LEU A 490 9.93 20.05 13.80
CA LEU A 490 11.07 19.31 13.24
C LEU A 490 11.07 17.84 13.68
N VAL A 491 10.69 17.55 14.92
CA VAL A 491 10.51 16.17 15.42
C VAL A 491 9.28 15.53 14.78
N GLU A 492 8.14 16.22 14.71
CA GLU A 492 6.90 15.71 14.10
C GLU A 492 7.06 15.38 12.61
N GLN A 493 7.90 16.12 11.89
CA GLN A 493 8.19 15.89 10.47
C GLN A 493 9.39 14.97 10.22
N GLY A 494 10.21 14.74 11.25
CA GLY A 494 11.24 13.71 11.26
C GLY A 494 12.59 14.22 10.80
N PHE A 495 12.79 15.53 10.84
CA PHE A 495 14.10 16.14 10.65
C PHE A 495 14.99 15.88 11.87
N LEU A 496 14.39 15.78 13.05
CA LEU A 496 15.09 15.51 14.30
C LEU A 496 14.57 14.24 14.98
N GLU A 497 15.51 13.46 15.52
CA GLU A 497 15.22 12.29 16.33
C GLU A 497 15.64 12.54 17.79
N PRO A 498 14.76 12.27 18.77
CA PRO A 498 15.14 12.30 20.18
C PRO A 498 16.18 11.24 20.50
N VAL A 499 17.21 11.60 21.25
CA VAL A 499 18.19 10.64 21.77
C VAL A 499 17.57 9.90 22.95
N ALA A 500 17.51 8.57 22.87
CA ALA A 500 17.06 7.75 23.99
C ALA A 500 17.96 7.99 25.22
N THR A 501 17.35 8.35 26.35
CA THR A 501 18.08 8.47 27.62
C THR A 501 18.58 7.09 28.03
N PRO A 502 19.87 6.91 28.40
CA PRO A 502 20.37 5.62 28.84
C PRO A 502 19.52 5.09 30.02
N GLY A 503 18.75 4.03 29.79
CA GLY A 503 17.86 3.40 30.78
C GLY A 503 16.38 3.34 30.41
N GLN A 504 15.94 4.04 29.36
CA GLN A 504 14.57 3.93 28.85
C GLN A 504 14.52 2.79 27.82
N LYS A 505 13.87 1.67 28.17
CA LYS A 505 13.58 0.61 27.19
C LYS A 505 12.70 1.22 26.09
N PRO A 506 12.91 0.88 24.80
CA PRO A 506 11.90 1.16 23.79
C PRO A 506 10.59 0.51 24.24
N ALA A 507 9.48 1.24 24.11
CA ALA A 507 8.16 0.70 24.37
C ALA A 507 7.94 -0.55 23.49
N PRO A 508 7.31 -1.62 24.03
CA PRO A 508 7.11 -2.86 23.31
C PRO A 508 6.29 -2.70 22.03
#